data_AF-A0A351J2W1-F1
#
_entry.id   AF-A0A351J2W1-F1
#
_cell.length_a   1.000
_cell.length_b   1.000
_cell.length_c   1.000
_cell.angle_alpha   90.00
_cell.angle_beta   90.00
_cell.angle_gamma   90.00
#
_symmetry.space_group_name_H-M   'P 1'
#
loop_
_entity.id
_entity.type
_entity.pdbx_description
1 polymer ?
#
loop_
_entity_poly.entity_id
_entity_poly.type
_entity_poly.pdbx_seq_one_letter_code
_entity_poly.pdbx_strand_id
1 'polypeptide(L)' 'MIYIIRFLSHLTIALSVVFMVFLVLNQFNPTMYFLTHPLSQSLLWAFCVSVLVCTVYRIIEERKNK' A
#
# COMPACT_ATOMS: atom_id res chain seq x y z
N MET A 1 9.42 0.31 -17.95
CA MET A 1 9.71 0.24 -16.50
C MET A 1 9.16 1.44 -15.74
N ILE A 2 9.52 2.68 -16.11
CA ILE A 2 9.05 3.93 -15.45
C ILE A 2 7.52 4.06 -15.34
N TYR A 3 6.76 3.73 -16.40
CA TYR A 3 5.30 3.80 -16.38
C TYR A 3 4.64 2.85 -15.35
N ILE A 4 5.21 1.65 -15.18
CA ILE A 4 4.71 0.65 -14.22
C ILE A 4 4.92 1.15 -12.80
N ILE A 5 6.08 1.73 -12.50
CA ILE A 5 6.40 2.24 -11.16
C ILE A 5 5.61 3.50 -10.84
N ARG A 6 5.36 4.35 -11.84
CA ARG A 6 4.49 5.51 -11.67
C ARG A 6 3.06 5.08 -11.34
N PHE A 7 2.52 4.12 -12.10
CA PHE A 7 1.21 3.54 -11.81
C PHE A 7 1.16 2.85 -10.44
N LEU A 8 2.19 2.07 -10.11
CA LEU A 8 2.31 1.39 -8.83
C LEU A 8 2.31 2.41 -7.68
N SER A 9 3.02 3.52 -7.82
CA SER A 9 3.06 4.57 -6.79
C SER A 9 1.69 5.22 -6.55
N HIS A 10 0.91 5.46 -7.60
CA HIS A 10 -0.47 5.94 -7.47
C HIS A 10 -1.39 4.90 -6.82
N LEU A 11 -1.24 3.62 -7.18
CA LEU A 11 -1.96 2.51 -6.59
C LEU A 11 -1.66 2.40 -5.09
N THR A 12 -0.38 2.53 -4.70
CA THR A 12 0.06 2.51 -3.31
C THR A 12 -0.57 3.64 -2.49
N ILE A 13 -0.66 4.86 -3.04
CA ILE A 13 -1.35 5.98 -2.39
C ILE A 13 -2.84 5.67 -2.19
N ALA A 14 -3.51 5.15 -3.22
CA ALA A 14 -4.92 4.78 -3.11
C ALA A 14 -5.15 3.69 -2.05
N LEU A 15 -4.33 2.65 -2.03
CA LEU A 15 -4.38 1.60 -1.00
C LEU A 15 -4.13 2.15 0.41
N SER A 16 -3.22 3.11 0.57
CA SER A 16 -3.00 3.78 1.87
C SER A 16 -4.26 4.47 2.39
N VAL A 17 -5.01 5.14 1.51
CA VAL A 17 -6.27 5.81 1.90
C VAL A 17 -7.34 4.78 2.27
N VAL A 18 -7.45 3.69 1.51
CA VAL A 18 -8.38 2.58 1.82
C VAL A 18 -8.05 1.97 3.18
N PHE A 19 -6.77 1.73 3.49
CA PHE A 19 -6.37 1.21 4.80
C PHE A 19 -6.65 2.18 5.95
N MET A 20 -6.48 3.49 5.74
CA MET A 20 -6.90 4.52 6.69
C MET A 20 -8.40 4.43 6.98
N VAL A 21 -9.23 4.29 5.94
CA VAL A 21 -10.68 4.12 6.11
C VAL A 21 -11.00 2.82 6.85
N PHE A 22 -10.34 1.71 6.54
CA PHE A 22 -10.52 0.44 7.26
C PHE A 22 -10.13 0.53 8.73
N LEU A 23 -9.07 1.27 9.08
CA LEU A 23 -8.70 1.51 10.48
C LEU A 23 -9.78 2.29 11.22
N VAL A 24 -10.29 3.38 10.61
CA VAL A 24 -11.38 4.18 11.19
C VAL A 24 -12.63 3.32 11.37
N LEU A 25 -13.07 2.60 10.33
CA LEU A 25 -14.24 1.72 10.40
C LEU A 25 -14.07 0.61 11.43
N ASN A 26 -12.86 0.05 11.58
CA ASN A 26 -12.58 -0.96 12.60
C ASN A 26 -12.64 -0.37 14.01
N GLN A 27 -12.27 0.90 14.20
CA GLN A 27 -12.40 1.58 15.50
C GLN A 27 -13.87 1.87 15.85
N PHE A 28 -14.68 2.29 14.88
CA PHE A 28 -16.10 2.61 15.11
C PHE A 28 -17.03 1.38 15.07
N ASN A 29 -16.63 0.30 14.38
CA ASN A 29 -17.38 -0.94 14.28
C ASN A 29 -16.47 -2.19 14.32
N PRO A 30 -15.86 -2.50 15.49
CA PRO A 30 -14.85 -3.57 15.62
C PRO A 30 -15.40 -4.98 15.39
N THR A 31 -16.71 -5.16 15.41
CA THR A 31 -17.40 -6.47 15.24
C THR A 31 -17.35 -7.01 13.81
N MET A 32 -17.01 -6.17 12.83
CA MET A 32 -17.00 -6.55 11.42
C MET A 32 -15.65 -7.11 10.95
N TYR A 33 -14.66 -7.21 11.84
CA TYR A 33 -13.34 -7.84 11.60
C TYR A 33 -12.68 -7.39 10.29
N PHE A 34 -12.84 -6.11 9.92
CA PHE A 34 -12.38 -5.61 8.62
C PHE A 34 -10.89 -5.75 8.41
N LEU A 35 -10.07 -5.66 9.47
CA LEU A 35 -8.61 -5.84 9.40
C LEU A 35 -8.20 -7.32 9.47
N THR A 36 -9.00 -8.16 10.11
CA THR A 36 -8.75 -9.59 10.34
C THR A 36 -9.34 -10.47 9.26
N HIS A 37 -10.18 -9.93 8.38
CA HIS A 37 -10.71 -10.65 7.24
C HIS A 37 -9.58 -11.01 6.26
N PRO A 38 -9.56 -12.24 5.71
CA PRO A 38 -8.48 -12.71 4.82
C PRO A 38 -8.28 -11.81 3.59
N LEU A 39 -9.36 -11.18 3.10
CA LEU A 39 -9.29 -10.20 2.00
C LEU A 39 -8.48 -8.96 2.37
N SER A 40 -8.66 -8.44 3.58
CA SER A 40 -7.95 -7.26 4.07
C SER A 40 -6.49 -7.55 4.37
N GLN A 41 -6.20 -8.72 4.97
CA GLN A 41 -4.82 -9.19 5.12
C GLN A 41 -4.10 -9.35 3.78
N SER A 42 -4.78 -9.91 2.77
CA SER A 42 -4.19 -10.03 1.43
C SER A 42 -3.94 -8.66 0.79
N LEU A 43 -4.86 -7.70 0.95
CA LEU A 43 -4.66 -6.32 0.50
C LEU A 43 -3.52 -5.63 1.24
N LEU A 44 -3.34 -5.92 2.53
CA LEU A 44 -2.30 -5.31 3.36
C LEU A 44 -0.94 -5.81 2.91
N TRP A 45 -0.84 -7.10 2.63
CA TRP A 45 0.34 -7.70 2.02
C TRP A 45 0.66 -7.07 0.65
N ALA A 46 -0.34 -6.93 -0.22
CA ALA A 46 -0.17 -6.28 -1.52
C ALA A 46 0.29 -4.82 -1.39
N PHE A 47 -0.25 -4.07 -0.42
CA PHE A 47 0.17 -2.71 -0.09
C PHE A 47 1.63 -2.68 0.38
N CYS A 48 2.01 -3.51 1.35
CA CYS A 48 3.38 -3.56 1.86
C CYS A 48 4.40 -3.89 0.77
N VAL A 49 4.13 -4.88 -0.08
CA VAL A 49 5.01 -5.23 -1.20
C VAL A 49 5.12 -4.07 -2.20
N SER A 50 3.99 -3.42 -2.52
CA SER A 50 3.98 -2.27 -3.44
C SER A 50 4.80 -1.10 -2.91
N VAL A 51 4.69 -0.79 -1.61
CA VAL A 51 5.50 0.25 -0.93
C VAL A 51 6.99 -0.09 -1.00
N LEU A 52 7.37 -1.35 -0.70
CA LEU A 52 8.76 -1.77 -0.72
C LEU A 52 9.37 -1.65 -2.12
N VAL A 53 8.66 -2.13 -3.15
CA VAL A 53 9.12 -2.05 -4.54
C VAL A 53 9.29 -0.58 -4.98
N CYS A 54 8.30 0.28 -4.69
CA CYS A 54 8.40 1.72 -4.98
C CYS A 54 9.59 2.37 -4.27
N THR A 55 9.81 2.05 -2.99
CA THR A 55 10.89 2.64 -2.18
C THR A 55 12.27 2.20 -2.66
N VAL A 56 12.46 0.90 -2.89
CA VAL A 56 13.72 0.35 -3.40
C VAL A 56 14.05 0.94 -4.77
N TYR A 57 13.06 1.03 -5.67
CA TYR A 57 13.26 1.66 -6.96
C TYR A 57 13.71 3.12 -6.84
N ARG A 58 13.05 3.91 -5.98
CA ARG A 58 13.42 5.31 -5.73
C ARG A 58 14.86 5.45 -5.24
N ILE A 59 15.28 4.58 -4.32
CA ILE A 59 16.66 4.58 -3.80
C ILE A 59 17.67 4.27 -4.92
N ILE A 60 17.39 3.28 -5.77
CA ILE A 60 18.27 2.92 -6.89
C ILE A 60 18.36 4.08 -7.90
N GLU A 61 17.23 4.71 -8.22
CA GLU A 61 17.19 5.85 -9.13
C GLU A 61 17.98 7.06 -8.58
N GLU A 62 17.82 7.39 -7.30
CA GLU A 62 18.61 8.44 -6.66
C GLU A 62 20.11 8.13 -6.62
N ARG A 63 20.48 6.86 -6.45
CA ARG A 63 21.89 6.43 -6.49
C ARG A 63 22.49 6.48 -7.89
N LYS A 64 21.68 6.28 -8.93
CA LYS A 64 22.11 6.32 -10.34
C LYS A 64 22.22 7.76 -10.87
N ASN A 65 21.42 8.69 -10.35
CA ASN A 65 21.48 10.11 -10.69
C ASN A 65 22.55 10.89 -9.90
N LYS A 66 23.23 10.25 -8.94
CA LYS A 66 24.43 10.75 -8.28
C LYS A 66 25.68 10.24 -8.98
#